data_AF-A0A7U9RGP9-F1
#
_entry.id   AF-A0A7U9RGP9-F1
#
_cell.length_a   1.000
_cell.length_b   1.000
_cell.length_c   1.000
_cell.angle_alpha   90.00
_cell.angle_beta   90.00
_cell.angle_gamma   90.00
#
_symmetry.space_group_name_H-M   'P 1'
#
loop_
_entity.id
_entity.type
_entity.pdbx_description
1 polymer ?
#
loop_
_entity_poly.entity_id
_entity_poly.type
_entity_poly.pdbx_seq_one_letter_code
_entity_poly.pdbx_strand_id
1 'polypeptide(L)' 'MKKYITYEEPYTDQTFTKSEMHSIYNKDVNKSEYPDFTDWLHDMIKSGVFETI' A
#
# COMPACT_ATOMS: atom_id res chain seq x y z
N MET A 1 1.07 -15.96 5.00
CA MET A 1 1.86 -14.83 4.47
C MET A 1 0.88 -13.68 4.32
N LYS A 2 1.10 -12.53 4.96
CA LYS A 2 0.13 -11.41 4.91
C LYS A 2 -0.02 -10.92 3.46
N LYS A 3 -1.26 -10.71 3.01
CA LYS A 3 -1.56 -10.03 1.76
C LYS A 3 -2.29 -8.71 2.04
N TYR A 4 -2.27 -7.84 1.06
CA TYR A 4 -2.94 -6.55 1.08
C TYR A 4 -3.88 -6.46 -0.12
N ILE A 5 -5.12 -6.01 0.09
CA ILE A 5 -6.09 -5.78 -0.99
C ILE A 5 -6.53 -4.32 -0.96
N THR A 6 -6.84 -3.75 -2.12
CA THR A 6 -7.47 -2.44 -2.24
C THR A 6 -8.67 -2.53 -3.18
N TYR A 7 -9.65 -1.66 -2.96
CA TYR A 7 -10.84 -1.53 -3.78
C TYR A 7 -10.84 -0.21 -4.57
N GLU A 8 -9.69 0.48 -4.59
CA GLU A 8 -9.50 1.74 -5.28
C GLU A 8 -8.76 1.55 -6.62
N GLU A 9 -9.20 2.31 -7.64
CA GLU A 9 -8.51 2.38 -8.92
C GLU A 9 -7.11 3.01 -8.76
N PRO A 10 -6.10 2.55 -9.50
CA PRO A 10 -6.12 1.58 -10.61
C PRO A 10 -5.95 0.11 -10.18
N TYR A 11 -6.03 -0.18 -8.88
CA TYR A 11 -5.67 -1.48 -8.29
C TYR A 11 -6.86 -2.25 -7.72
N THR A 12 -8.09 -1.86 -8.08
CA THR A 12 -9.33 -2.45 -7.61
C THR A 12 -9.28 -3.98 -7.65
N ASP A 13 -9.60 -4.61 -6.52
CA ASP A 13 -9.64 -6.07 -6.29
C ASP A 13 -8.30 -6.81 -6.48
N GLN A 14 -7.18 -6.10 -6.63
CA GLN A 14 -5.86 -6.72 -6.71
C GLN A 14 -5.29 -7.00 -5.32
N THR A 15 -4.54 -8.10 -5.20
CA THR A 15 -3.84 -8.46 -3.96
C THR A 15 -2.34 -8.37 -4.09
N PHE A 16 -1.69 -7.84 -3.05
CA PHE A 16 -0.25 -7.59 -3.03
C PHE A 16 0.41 -8.29 -1.84
N THR A 17 1.62 -8.79 -2.06
CA THR A 17 2.57 -9.14 -1.02
C THR A 17 3.21 -7.88 -0.43
N LYS A 18 3.88 -8.00 0.73
CA LYS A 18 4.62 -6.86 1.30
C LYS A 18 5.71 -6.32 0.35
N SER A 19 6.35 -7.20 -0.42
CA SER A 19 7.32 -6.79 -1.45
C SER A 19 6.67 -5.99 -2.58
N GLU A 20 5.49 -6.39 -3.05
CA GLU A 20 4.77 -5.65 -4.09
C GLU A 20 4.24 -4.31 -3.56
N MET A 21 3.78 -4.24 -2.31
CA MET A 21 3.48 -2.96 -1.65
C MET A 21 4.70 -2.03 -1.62
N HIS A 22 5.89 -2.58 -1.39
CA HIS A 22 7.12 -1.80 -1.42
C HIS A 22 7.45 -1.30 -2.84
N SER A 23 7.11 -2.07 -3.87
CA SER A 23 7.23 -1.64 -5.27
C SER A 23 6.25 -0.52 -5.61
N ILE A 24 4.97 -0.62 -5.19
CA ILE A 24 3.97 0.45 -5.34
C ILE A 24 4.47 1.71 -4.66
N TYR A 25 4.91 1.60 -3.40
CA TYR A 25 5.48 2.72 -2.66
C TYR A 25 6.58 3.39 -3.47
N ASN A 26 7.60 2.65 -3.91
CA ASN A 26 8.73 3.21 -4.63
C ASN A 26 8.36 3.88 -5.97
N LYS A 27 7.33 3.38 -6.65
CA LYS A 27 6.95 3.83 -7.98
C LYS A 27 5.97 5.01 -7.95
N ASP A 28 4.97 4.95 -7.07
CA ASP A 28 3.76 5.78 -7.21
C ASP A 28 3.58 6.79 -6.06
N VAL A 29 4.35 6.66 -4.96
CA VAL A 29 4.16 7.51 -3.76
C VAL A 29 5.18 8.64 -3.70
N ASN A 30 4.69 9.87 -3.50
CA ASN A 30 5.51 11.06 -3.31
C ASN A 30 6.32 11.00 -1.99
N LYS A 31 7.66 11.04 -2.11
CA LYS A 31 8.58 10.94 -0.96
C LYS A 31 8.74 12.21 -0.14
N SER A 32 8.28 13.36 -0.64
CA SER A 32 8.24 14.57 0.19
C SER A 32 7.11 14.52 1.22
N GLU A 33 6.05 13.75 0.95
CA GLU A 33 4.92 13.52 1.87
C GLU A 33 5.15 12.28 2.74
N TYR A 34 5.54 11.16 2.12
CA TYR A 34 5.85 9.91 2.81
C TYR A 34 7.30 9.52 2.56
N PRO A 35 8.25 9.95 3.39
CA PRO A 35 9.67 9.58 3.26
C PRO A 35 9.94 8.14 3.71
N ASP A 36 9.11 7.57 4.58
CA ASP A 36 9.25 6.20 5.10
C ASP A 36 8.13 5.27 4.63
N PHE A 37 8.52 4.04 4.25
CA PHE A 37 7.58 3.02 3.77
C PHE A 37 6.66 2.50 4.88
N THR A 38 7.17 2.38 6.10
CA THR A 38 6.43 1.86 7.24
C THR A 38 5.32 2.82 7.64
N ASP A 39 5.61 4.12 7.66
CA ASP A 39 4.63 5.17 7.95
C ASP A 39 3.54 5.19 6.86
N TRP A 40 3.93 5.16 5.58
CA TRP A 40 2.97 5.07 4.47
C TRP A 40 2.08 3.83 4.58
N LEU A 41 2.68 2.64 4.78
CA LEU A 41 1.91 1.41 4.88
C LEU A 41 0.99 1.43 6.10
N HIS A 42 1.43 1.97 7.24
CA HIS A 42 0.59 2.12 8.42
C HIS A 42 -0.65 2.97 8.12
N ASP A 43 -0.47 4.11 7.46
CA ASP A 43 -1.57 5.00 7.12
C ASP A 43 -2.53 4.38 6.11
N MET A 44 -2.03 3.68 5.09
CA MET A 44 -2.87 2.98 4.11
C MET A 44 -3.78 1.92 4.74
N ILE A 45 -3.26 1.18 5.73
CA ILE A 45 -4.05 0.18 6.47
C ILE A 45 -5.01 0.84 7.44
N LYS A 46 -4.58 1.90 8.12
CA LYS A 46 -5.40 2.60 9.10
C LYS A 46 -6.55 3.38 8.46
N SER A 47 -6.36 3.91 7.26
CA SER A 47 -7.38 4.64 6.50
C SER A 47 -8.36 3.72 5.76
N GLY A 48 -8.02 2.44 5.58
CA GLY A 48 -8.81 1.49 4.82
C GLY A 48 -8.59 1.54 3.30
N VAL A 49 -7.62 2.34 2.82
CA VAL A 49 -7.20 2.33 1.40
C VAL A 49 -6.67 0.94 1.02
N PHE A 50 -5.96 0.29 1.94
CA PHE A 50 -5.63 -1.13 1.86
C PHE A 50 -6.13 -1.88 3.09
N GLU A 51 -6.51 -3.14 2.90
CA GLU A 51 -6.86 -4.06 3.98
C GLU A 51 -5.89 -5.25 4.01
N THR A 52 -5.62 -5.79 5.21
CA THR A 52 -4.79 -7.00 5.36
C THR A 52 -5.69 -8.25 5.31
N ILE A 53 -5.36 -9.20 4.43
CA ILE A 53 -6.07 -10.48 4.25
C ILE A 53 -5.14 -11.70 4.36
#